data_AF-A0AAV4WKJ7-F1
#
_entry.id   AF-A0AAV4WKJ7-F1
#
_cell.length_a   1.000
_cell.length_b   1.000
_cell.length_c   1.000
_cell.angle_alpha   90.00
_cell.angle_beta   90.00
_cell.angle_gamma   90.00
#
_symmetry.space_group_name_H-M   'P 1'
#
loop_
_entity.id
_entity.type
_entity.pdbx_description
1 polymer ?
#
loop_
_entity_poly.entity_id
_entity_poly.type
_entity_poly.pdbx_seq_one_letter_code
_entity_poly.pdbx_strand_id
1 'polypeptide(L)'
;MEVVELRRFVKLNSTQEFSPVLITILGTFLPDSIKIWFTNQKIRQFVDRVRQCLHCYEFTHATRVCDRNICPRCGVNHEGLCQGPEKCIHCAGSHPATSKICPRHIHEQKLLEFKCRNHLTIGEARRIYAHSSKTNYSDAAKTNTTTPNIEEIVNQRVESIVQNITIKMEQQTTLLIEMFQKTIENLVQYLVSVFHQTDLKKSPNRKRQMINLVPPTNNPMQWDAGGSNASD
;
A
#
# COMPACT_ATOMS: atom_id res chain seq x y z
N MET A 1 -2.01 -7.50 -5.71
CA MET A 1 -2.41 -6.42 -6.63
C MET A 1 -3.10 -7.04 -7.81
N GLU A 2 -4.25 -6.47 -8.19
CA GLU A 2 -5.07 -7.01 -9.27
C GLU A 2 -5.37 -5.88 -10.26
N VAL A 3 -5.17 -6.14 -11.54
CA VAL A 3 -5.59 -5.21 -12.61
C VAL A 3 -7.07 -5.45 -12.86
N VAL A 4 -7.90 -4.44 -12.62
CA VAL A 4 -9.36 -4.56 -12.74
C VAL A 4 -9.91 -3.92 -14.01
N GLU A 5 -9.21 -2.93 -14.56
CA GLU A 5 -9.64 -2.26 -15.80
C GLU A 5 -8.42 -1.85 -16.61
N LEU A 6 -8.55 -2.00 -17.94
CA LEU A 6 -7.61 -1.50 -18.93
C LEU A 6 -8.39 -0.66 -19.94
N ARG A 7 -8.03 0.61 -20.08
CA ARG A 7 -8.66 1.55 -21.01
C ARG A 7 -7.64 2.16 -21.94
N ARG A 8 -7.78 1.90 -23.24
CA ARG A 8 -6.93 2.50 -24.27
C ARG A 8 -7.43 3.89 -24.63
N PHE A 9 -6.54 4.88 -24.64
CA PHE A 9 -6.85 6.20 -25.20
C PHE A 9 -6.51 6.24 -26.67
N VAL A 10 -7.54 6.22 -27.52
CA VAL A 10 -7.36 6.37 -28.97
C VAL A 10 -7.46 7.85 -29.33
N LYS A 11 -6.40 8.39 -29.94
CA LYS A 11 -6.42 9.75 -30.49
C LYS A 11 -6.66 9.63 -31.99
N LEU A 12 -7.78 10.19 -32.46
CA LEU A 12 -8.07 10.31 -33.89
C LEU A 12 -6.93 11.09 -34.55
N ASN A 13 -6.44 10.61 -35.69
CA ASN A 13 -5.34 11.21 -36.48
C ASN A 13 -3.96 11.23 -35.80
N SER A 14 -3.68 10.29 -34.88
CA SER A 14 -2.33 10.13 -34.33
C SER A 14 -1.45 9.31 -35.27
N THR A 15 -0.27 9.85 -35.64
CA THR A 15 0.80 9.11 -36.33
C THR A 15 1.58 8.17 -35.41
N GLN A 16 1.31 8.24 -34.10
CA GLN A 16 2.01 7.46 -33.09
C GLN A 16 1.51 6.01 -33.09
N GLU A 17 2.42 5.06 -33.33
CA GLU A 17 2.11 3.62 -33.37
C GLU A 17 1.59 3.08 -32.03
N PHE A 18 1.96 3.71 -30.92
CA PHE A 18 1.60 3.29 -29.57
C PHE A 18 0.59 4.26 -28.94
N SER A 19 -0.51 3.70 -28.44
CA SER A 19 -1.53 4.46 -27.70
C SER A 19 -1.33 4.29 -26.18
N PRO A 20 -1.44 5.35 -25.38
CA PRO A 20 -1.38 5.20 -23.94
C PRO A 20 -2.57 4.41 -23.42
N VAL A 21 -2.32 3.56 -22.44
CA VAL A 21 -3.32 2.73 -21.76
C VAL A 21 -3.39 3.14 -20.30
N LEU A 22 -4.61 3.44 -19.83
CA LEU A 22 -4.90 3.62 -18.42
C LEU A 22 -5.16 2.25 -17.81
N ILE A 23 -4.47 1.96 -16.71
CA ILE A 23 -4.63 0.71 -15.95
C ILE A 23 -5.18 1.08 -14.59
N THR A 24 -6.30 0.47 -14.21
CA THR A 24 -6.86 0.57 -12.85
C THR A 24 -6.41 -0.65 -12.07
N ILE A 25 -5.71 -0.43 -10.96
CA ILE A 25 -5.15 -1.49 -10.10
C ILE A 25 -5.83 -1.38 -8.74
N LEU A 26 -6.38 -2.49 -8.24
CA LEU A 26 -6.79 -2.60 -6.84
C LEU A 26 -5.58 -2.99 -5.98
N GLY A 27 -5.31 -2.14 -4.99
CA GLY A 27 -4.20 -2.32 -4.05
C GLY A 27 -4.01 -1.12 -3.14
N THR A 28 -3.12 -1.27 -2.16
CA THR A 28 -2.76 -0.23 -1.18
C THR A 28 -1.57 0.62 -1.60
N PHE A 29 -0.81 0.19 -2.61
CA PHE A 29 0.33 0.90 -3.17
C PHE A 29 0.36 0.76 -4.69
N LEU A 30 0.97 1.73 -5.37
CA LEU A 30 1.19 1.70 -6.82
C LEU A 30 2.57 1.09 -7.11
N PRO A 31 2.67 0.06 -7.96
CA PRO A 31 3.96 -0.53 -8.30
C PRO A 31 4.69 0.32 -9.34
N ASP A 32 6.02 0.31 -9.31
CA ASP A 32 6.84 1.09 -10.26
C ASP A 32 6.77 0.55 -11.70
N SER A 33 6.51 -0.76 -11.84
CA SER A 33 6.35 -1.42 -13.12
C SER A 33 5.33 -2.54 -13.06
N ILE A 34 4.77 -2.87 -14.21
CA ILE A 34 3.88 -4.01 -14.40
C ILE A 34 4.38 -4.86 -15.56
N LYS A 35 4.32 -6.19 -15.38
CA LYS A 35 4.62 -7.13 -16.46
C LYS A 35 3.36 -7.37 -17.28
N ILE A 36 3.41 -7.03 -18.56
CA ILE A 36 2.36 -7.31 -19.53
C ILE A 36 2.96 -8.28 -20.56
N TRP A 37 2.45 -9.51 -20.58
CA TRP A 37 3.05 -10.64 -21.30
C TRP A 37 4.54 -10.83 -20.96
N PHE A 38 5.42 -10.59 -21.94
CA PHE A 38 6.86 -10.75 -21.81
C PHE A 38 7.60 -9.43 -21.59
N THR A 39 6.89 -8.31 -21.46
CA THR A 39 7.50 -6.98 -21.33
C THR A 39 7.20 -6.36 -19.98
N ASN A 40 8.22 -5.78 -19.34
CA ASN A 40 8.05 -4.96 -18.13
C ASN A 40 7.84 -3.50 -18.55
N GLN A 41 6.72 -2.93 -18.12
CA GLN A 41 6.33 -1.56 -18.44
C GLN A 41 6.37 -0.69 -17.19
N LYS A 42 7.08 0.44 -17.26
CA LYS A 42 7.10 1.42 -16.17
C LYS A 42 5.74 2.11 -16.06
N ILE A 43 5.17 2.13 -14.87
CA ILE A 43 3.89 2.79 -14.63
C ILE A 43 4.14 4.27 -14.35
N ARG A 44 3.28 5.12 -14.88
CA ARG A 44 3.21 6.54 -14.52
C ARG A 44 1.85 6.81 -13.93
N GLN A 45 1.84 7.59 -12.85
CA GLN A 45 0.59 8.07 -12.24
C GLN A 45 -0.22 8.86 -13.27
N PHE A 46 -1.51 8.53 -13.38
CA PHE A 46 -2.44 9.23 -14.25
C PHE A 46 -3.06 10.39 -13.48
N VAL A 47 -2.63 11.61 -13.79
CA VAL A 47 -3.23 12.83 -13.27
C VAL A 47 -4.39 13.23 -14.17
N ASP A 48 -5.58 13.33 -13.57
CA ASP A 48 -6.78 13.81 -14.27
C ASP A 48 -6.54 15.20 -14.86
N ARG A 49 -7.13 15.47 -16.04
CA ARG A 49 -7.15 16.83 -16.59
C ARG A 49 -8.18 17.67 -15.84
N VAL A 50 -7.85 18.92 -15.55
CA VAL A 50 -8.80 19.90 -15.01
C VAL A 50 -10.02 19.97 -15.93
N ARG A 51 -11.19 19.67 -15.38
CA ARG A 51 -12.46 19.77 -16.08
C ARG A 51 -13.07 21.12 -15.77
N GLN A 52 -13.36 21.88 -16.82
CA GLN A 52 -13.99 23.18 -16.75
C GLN A 52 -15.30 23.10 -17.52
N CYS A 53 -16.39 23.65 -16.95
CA CYS A 53 -17.66 23.76 -17.64
C CYS A 53 -17.49 24.61 -18.91
N LEU A 54 -18.00 24.15 -20.06
CA LEU A 54 -17.84 24.89 -21.32
C LEU A 54 -18.78 26.08 -21.45
N HIS A 55 -19.83 26.16 -20.62
CA HIS A 55 -20.81 27.25 -20.67
C HIS A 55 -20.50 28.36 -19.65
N CYS A 56 -20.19 28.02 -18.41
CA CYS A 56 -19.94 29.02 -17.35
C CYS A 56 -18.50 29.05 -16.83
N TYR A 57 -17.62 28.16 -17.32
CA TYR A 57 -16.20 28.10 -16.95
C TYR A 57 -15.88 27.81 -15.47
N GLU A 58 -16.86 27.34 -14.71
CA GLU A 58 -16.70 26.87 -13.33
C GLU A 58 -16.08 25.46 -13.29
N PHE A 59 -15.38 25.12 -12.20
CA PHE A 59 -14.69 23.82 -12.04
C PHE A 59 -15.51 22.79 -11.22
N THR A 60 -16.68 23.18 -10.72
CA THR A 60 -17.44 22.39 -9.74
C THR A 60 -18.41 21.39 -10.35
N HIS A 61 -18.84 21.61 -11.60
CA HIS A 61 -19.87 20.80 -12.26
C HIS A 61 -19.51 20.49 -13.71
N ALA A 62 -20.16 19.46 -14.25
CA ALA A 62 -20.03 19.10 -15.66
C ALA A 62 -20.91 19.99 -16.54
N THR A 63 -20.46 20.26 -17.76
CA THR A 63 -21.17 21.08 -18.76
C THR A 63 -22.65 20.72 -18.93
N ARG A 64 -22.98 19.42 -18.88
CA ARG A 64 -24.35 18.90 -19.06
C ARG A 64 -25.36 19.31 -17.97
N VAL A 65 -24.90 19.79 -16.82
CA VAL A 65 -25.74 20.21 -15.68
C VAL A 65 -25.76 21.73 -15.56
N CYS A 66 -25.19 22.45 -16.53
CA CYS A 66 -25.06 23.89 -16.48
C CYS A 66 -26.18 24.55 -17.27
N ASP A 67 -26.84 25.53 -16.65
CA ASP A 67 -27.90 26.32 -17.29
C ASP A 67 -27.42 27.72 -17.72
N ARG A 68 -26.15 28.08 -17.45
CA ARG A 68 -25.61 29.42 -17.69
C ARG A 68 -24.64 29.40 -18.85
N ASN A 69 -24.82 30.32 -19.81
CA ASN A 69 -23.84 30.57 -20.86
C ASN A 69 -23.17 31.93 -20.62
N ILE A 70 -21.84 31.94 -20.56
CA ILE A 70 -21.04 33.12 -20.25
C ILE A 70 -19.94 33.22 -21.31
N CYS A 71 -19.53 34.42 -21.68
CA CYS A 71 -18.38 34.59 -22.57
C CYS A 71 -17.06 34.27 -21.85
N PRO A 72 -16.17 33.42 -22.41
CA PRO A 72 -14.86 33.13 -21.82
C PRO A 72 -13.97 34.37 -21.74
N ARG A 73 -14.20 35.36 -22.61
CA ARG A 73 -13.37 36.55 -22.75
C ARG A 73 -13.71 37.59 -21.70
N CYS A 74 -14.98 38.01 -21.62
CA CYS A 74 -15.40 39.12 -20.76
C CYS A 74 -16.19 38.69 -19.51
N GLY A 75 -16.59 37.43 -19.40
CA GLY A 75 -17.33 36.94 -18.24
C GLY A 75 -18.80 37.36 -18.17
N VAL A 76 -19.36 37.90 -19.26
CA VAL A 76 -20.76 38.34 -19.36
C VAL A 76 -21.51 37.45 -20.36
N ASN A 77 -22.81 37.24 -20.14
CA ASN A 77 -23.67 36.59 -21.12
C ASN A 77 -24.03 37.58 -22.23
N HIS A 78 -23.63 37.27 -23.47
CA HIS A 78 -24.00 38.05 -24.65
C HIS A 78 -24.05 37.13 -25.87
N GLU A 79 -24.79 37.56 -26.89
CA GLU A 79 -24.85 36.88 -28.19
C GLU A 79 -23.89 37.55 -29.17
N GLY A 80 -23.30 36.77 -30.08
CA GLY A 80 -22.37 37.27 -31.10
C GLY A 80 -20.94 37.56 -30.63
N LEU A 81 -20.21 38.34 -31.43
CA LEU A 81 -18.78 38.63 -31.23
C LEU A 81 -18.55 39.45 -29.95
N CYS A 82 -17.63 38.98 -29.11
CA CYS A 82 -17.28 39.66 -27.86
C CYS A 82 -16.39 40.89 -28.11
N GLN A 83 -16.92 42.08 -27.82
CA GLN A 83 -16.17 43.35 -27.85
C GLN A 83 -15.62 43.77 -26.48
N GLY A 84 -15.96 43.06 -25.41
CA GLY A 84 -15.50 43.38 -24.06
C GLY A 84 -14.00 43.10 -23.84
N PRO A 85 -13.35 43.79 -22.89
CA PRO A 85 -11.98 43.51 -22.50
C PRO A 85 -11.85 42.11 -21.89
N GLU A 86 -10.66 41.54 -21.96
CA GLU A 86 -10.38 40.24 -21.34
C GLU A 86 -10.39 40.35 -19.82
N LYS A 87 -11.29 39.59 -19.20
CA LYS A 87 -11.44 39.55 -17.75
C LYS A 87 -11.83 38.14 -17.32
N CYS A 88 -10.98 37.54 -16.49
CA CYS A 88 -11.25 36.23 -15.93
C CYS A 88 -12.34 36.29 -14.87
N ILE A 89 -13.34 35.39 -14.95
CA ILE A 89 -14.42 35.29 -13.95
C ILE A 89 -13.94 34.87 -12.56
N HIS A 90 -12.77 34.20 -12.47
CA HIS A 90 -12.29 33.59 -11.23
C HIS A 90 -11.31 34.46 -10.46
N CYS A 91 -10.37 35.10 -11.16
CA CYS A 91 -9.32 35.92 -10.55
C CYS A 91 -9.41 37.40 -10.92
N ALA A 92 -10.37 37.81 -11.76
CA ALA A 92 -10.48 39.16 -12.32
C ALA A 92 -9.25 39.64 -13.11
N GLY A 93 -8.32 38.74 -13.49
CA GLY A 93 -7.12 39.06 -14.26
C GLY A 93 -7.41 39.31 -15.75
N SER A 94 -6.44 39.95 -16.43
CA SER A 94 -6.48 40.32 -17.85
C SER A 94 -6.17 39.15 -18.77
N HIS A 95 -7.01 38.12 -18.72
CA HIS A 95 -6.92 36.93 -19.57
C HIS A 95 -8.30 36.24 -19.64
N PRO A 96 -8.58 35.41 -20.65
CA PRO A 96 -9.84 34.66 -20.72
C PRO A 96 -9.93 33.61 -19.59
N ALA A 97 -11.15 33.20 -19.27
CA ALA A 97 -11.45 32.19 -18.25
C ALA A 97 -10.87 30.79 -18.55
N THR A 98 -10.53 30.52 -19.82
CA THR A 98 -9.90 29.26 -20.29
C THR A 98 -8.37 29.25 -20.16
N SER A 99 -7.76 30.38 -19.74
CA SER A 99 -6.31 30.47 -19.64
C SER A 99 -5.74 29.57 -18.55
N LYS A 100 -4.75 28.75 -18.91
CA LYS A 100 -4.00 27.89 -17.98
C LYS A 100 -3.13 28.67 -17.00
N ILE A 101 -2.87 29.94 -17.29
CA ILE A 101 -2.08 30.85 -16.44
C ILE A 101 -2.92 31.35 -15.25
N CYS A 102 -4.25 31.19 -15.30
CA CYS A 102 -5.14 31.60 -14.23
C CYS A 102 -4.74 30.93 -12.89
N PRO A 103 -4.57 31.70 -11.79
CA PRO A 103 -4.28 31.14 -10.47
C PRO A 103 -5.30 30.09 -10.02
N ARG A 104 -6.58 30.26 -10.40
CA ARG A 104 -7.65 29.30 -10.09
C ARG A 104 -7.46 27.98 -10.86
N HIS A 105 -7.12 28.05 -12.14
CA HIS A 105 -6.82 26.85 -12.93
C HIS A 105 -5.59 26.10 -12.38
N ILE A 106 -4.53 26.83 -12.04
CA ILE A 106 -3.31 26.26 -11.43
C ILE A 106 -3.64 25.59 -10.09
N HIS A 107 -4.51 26.20 -9.28
CA HIS A 107 -4.95 25.64 -8.01
C HIS A 107 -5.69 24.30 -8.21
N GLU A 108 -6.63 24.23 -9.14
CA GLU A 108 -7.34 22.97 -9.45
C GLU A 108 -6.41 21.89 -10.03
N GLN A 109 -5.42 22.28 -10.85
CA GLN A 109 -4.40 21.37 -11.36
C GLN A 109 -3.58 20.76 -10.22
N LYS A 110 -3.10 21.58 -9.28
CA LYS A 110 -2.36 21.12 -8.09
C LYS A 110 -3.20 20.22 -7.19
N LEU A 111 -4.49 20.52 -7.05
CA LEU A 111 -5.43 19.66 -6.32
C LEU A 111 -5.54 18.26 -6.95
N LEU A 112 -5.62 18.17 -8.28
CA LEU A 112 -5.67 16.88 -8.99
C LEU A 112 -4.35 16.11 -8.90
N GLU A 113 -3.22 16.80 -8.92
CA GLU A 113 -1.91 16.20 -8.67
C GLU A 113 -1.81 15.65 -7.24
N PHE A 114 -2.27 16.43 -6.25
CA PHE A 114 -2.33 16.02 -4.85
C PHE A 114 -3.24 14.81 -4.65
N LYS A 115 -4.44 14.82 -5.26
CA LYS A 115 -5.37 13.69 -5.27
C LYS A 115 -4.69 12.43 -5.80
N CYS A 116 -4.01 12.53 -6.95
CA CYS A 116 -3.36 11.41 -7.62
C CYS A 116 -2.22 10.83 -6.77
N ARG A 117 -1.35 11.70 -6.23
CA ARG A 117 -0.16 11.29 -5.47
C ARG A 117 -0.50 10.62 -4.13
N ASN A 118 -1.63 10.98 -3.53
CA ASN A 118 -2.07 10.45 -2.24
C ASN A 118 -3.17 9.38 -2.38
N HIS A 119 -3.55 9.00 -3.60
CA HIS A 119 -4.58 7.98 -3.87
C HIS A 119 -5.92 8.28 -3.21
N LEU A 120 -6.34 9.55 -3.23
CA LEU A 120 -7.54 10.03 -2.55
C LEU A 120 -8.74 10.15 -3.50
N THR A 121 -9.94 10.13 -2.94
CA THR A 121 -11.11 10.64 -3.64
C THR A 121 -11.00 12.16 -3.79
N ILE A 122 -11.70 12.73 -4.79
CA ILE A 122 -11.69 14.19 -5.00
C ILE A 122 -12.24 14.97 -3.79
N GLY A 123 -13.21 14.39 -3.07
CA GLY A 123 -13.81 15.00 -1.87
C GLY A 123 -12.83 15.06 -0.70
N GLU A 124 -12.07 13.98 -0.46
CA GLU A 124 -11.00 13.94 0.54
C GLU A 124 -9.88 14.91 0.19
N ALA A 125 -9.42 14.90 -1.06
CA ALA A 125 -8.39 15.81 -1.54
C ALA A 125 -8.77 17.27 -1.29
N ARG A 126 -10.01 17.67 -1.64
CA ARG A 126 -10.50 19.04 -1.39
C ARG A 126 -10.55 19.39 0.10
N ARG A 127 -11.00 18.47 0.95
CA ARG A 127 -11.05 18.70 2.41
C ARG A 127 -9.64 18.96 2.93
N ILE A 128 -8.68 18.08 2.64
CA ILE A 128 -7.30 18.20 3.15
C ILE A 128 -6.64 19.46 2.59
N TYR A 129 -6.75 19.70 1.28
CA TYR A 129 -6.11 20.85 0.62
C TYR A 129 -6.66 22.19 1.14
N ALA A 130 -7.94 22.26 1.51
CA ALA A 130 -8.55 23.44 2.12
C ALA A 130 -8.11 23.66 3.58
N HIS A 131 -7.80 22.59 4.33
CA HIS A 131 -7.32 22.69 5.71
C HIS A 131 -5.82 23.07 5.74
N SER A 132 -5.01 22.57 4.80
CA SER A 132 -3.58 22.93 4.72
C SER A 132 -3.33 24.42 4.48
N SER A 133 -4.29 25.15 3.90
CA SER A 133 -4.19 26.61 3.73
C SER A 133 -4.75 27.42 4.90
N LYS A 134 -5.40 26.77 5.87
CA LYS A 134 -6.12 27.41 6.99
C LYS A 134 -5.49 27.11 8.33
N THR A 135 -4.18 26.94 8.41
CA THR A 135 -3.49 26.95 9.70
C THR A 135 -3.54 28.38 10.26
N ASN A 136 -4.65 28.70 10.92
CA ASN A 136 -4.79 29.95 11.67
C ASN A 136 -3.88 29.88 12.90
N TYR A 137 -3.42 31.03 13.39
CA TYR A 137 -2.61 31.12 14.61
C TYR A 137 -3.23 30.34 15.79
N SER A 138 -4.56 30.35 15.89
CA SER A 138 -5.33 29.58 16.88
C SER A 138 -5.22 28.06 16.73
N ASP A 139 -5.05 27.54 15.51
CA ASP A 139 -4.88 26.10 15.28
C ASP A 139 -3.43 25.69 15.60
N ALA A 140 -2.44 26.53 15.28
CA ALA A 140 -1.05 26.33 15.69
C ALA A 140 -0.85 26.41 17.22
N ALA A 141 -1.58 27.31 17.89
CA ALA A 141 -1.58 27.42 19.35
C ALA A 141 -2.26 26.21 20.03
N LYS A 142 -3.30 25.63 19.41
CA LYS A 142 -3.94 24.39 19.88
C LYS A 142 -3.07 23.15 19.64
N THR A 143 -2.31 23.10 18.55
CA THR A 143 -1.35 22.00 18.34
C THR A 143 -0.20 22.01 19.35
N ASN A 144 0.13 23.16 19.93
CA ASN A 144 1.12 23.26 21.00
C ASN A 144 0.60 22.81 22.38
N THR A 145 -0.71 22.75 22.59
CA THR A 145 -1.32 22.27 23.85
C THR A 145 -1.86 20.85 23.75
N THR A 146 -1.84 20.23 22.57
CA THR A 146 -2.21 18.82 22.40
C THR A 146 -1.31 18.15 21.36
N THR A 147 -0.01 18.09 21.64
CA THR A 147 0.72 16.88 21.30
C THR A 147 0.26 15.82 22.30
N PRO A 148 -0.59 14.82 21.95
CA PRO A 148 -0.55 13.59 22.71
C PRO A 148 0.91 13.15 22.64
N ASN A 149 1.57 13.05 23.80
CA ASN A 149 3.00 12.89 23.88
C ASN A 149 3.39 11.75 22.93
N ILE A 150 4.17 12.05 21.88
CA ILE A 150 4.54 11.04 20.87
C ILE A 150 5.18 9.84 21.58
N GLU A 151 5.89 10.12 22.67
CA GLU A 151 6.41 9.15 23.62
C GLU A 151 5.33 8.23 24.19
N GLU A 152 4.17 8.74 24.60
CA GLU A 152 3.07 7.96 25.16
C GLU A 152 2.39 7.07 24.11
N ILE A 153 2.20 7.57 22.88
CA ILE A 153 1.65 6.76 21.77
C ILE A 153 2.64 5.65 21.37
N VAL A 154 3.94 5.98 21.33
CA VAL A 154 4.99 5.01 21.04
C VAL A 154 5.05 3.96 22.16
N ASN A 155 5.00 4.37 23.43
CA ASN A 155 5.01 3.47 24.57
C ASN A 155 3.81 2.52 24.57
N GLN A 156 2.59 3.02 24.32
CA GLN A 156 1.40 2.18 24.21
C GLN A 156 1.51 1.14 23.08
N ARG A 157 2.08 1.53 21.93
CA ARG A 157 2.31 0.59 20.81
C ARG A 157 3.38 -0.43 21.13
N VAL A 158 4.47 -0.02 21.77
CA VAL A 158 5.54 -0.92 22.21
C VAL A 158 5.00 -1.93 23.21
N GLU A 159 4.23 -1.50 24.21
CA GLU A 159 3.58 -2.38 25.19
C GLU A 159 2.65 -3.39 24.52
N SER A 160 1.80 -2.93 23.59
CA SER A 160 0.91 -3.82 22.83
C SER A 160 1.68 -4.86 22.00
N ILE A 161 2.79 -4.47 21.38
CA ILE A 161 3.64 -5.40 20.62
C ILE A 161 4.29 -6.43 21.55
N VAL A 162 4.85 -5.98 22.68
CA VAL A 162 5.49 -6.85 23.67
C VAL A 162 4.48 -7.87 24.22
N GLN A 163 3.29 -7.43 24.63
CA GLN A 163 2.24 -8.33 25.12
C GLN A 163 1.84 -9.38 24.08
N ASN A 164 1.65 -8.97 22.82
CA ASN A 164 1.31 -9.91 21.75
C ASN A 164 2.42 -10.94 21.49
N ILE A 165 3.70 -10.53 21.59
CA ILE A 165 4.83 -11.46 21.46
C ILE A 165 4.85 -12.43 22.64
N THR A 166 4.71 -11.94 23.88
CA THR A 166 4.71 -12.78 25.08
C THR A 166 3.61 -13.83 25.02
N ILE A 167 2.37 -13.43 24.70
CA ILE A 167 1.23 -14.36 24.57
C ILE A 167 1.52 -15.44 23.53
N LYS A 168 2.09 -15.07 22.37
CA LYS A 168 2.43 -16.03 21.33
C LYS A 168 3.56 -16.98 21.74
N MET A 169 4.56 -16.47 22.45
CA MET A 169 5.66 -17.29 22.98
C MET A 169 5.15 -18.29 24.02
N GLU A 170 4.28 -17.85 24.94
CA GLU A 170 3.65 -18.73 25.93
C GLU A 170 2.81 -19.82 25.27
N GLN A 171 2.00 -19.45 24.28
CA GLN A 171 1.21 -20.41 23.50
C GLN A 171 2.08 -21.43 22.75
N GLN A 172 3.22 -21.02 22.18
CA GLN A 172 4.15 -21.96 21.57
C GLN A 172 4.81 -22.88 22.59
N THR A 173 5.11 -22.36 23.78
CA THR A 173 5.74 -23.12 24.86
C THR A 173 4.79 -24.17 25.42
N THR A 174 3.51 -23.84 25.60
CA THR A 174 2.50 -24.82 26.05
C THR A 174 2.28 -25.92 25.02
N LEU A 175 2.20 -25.59 23.73
CA LEU A 175 2.10 -26.59 22.65
C LEU A 175 3.31 -27.54 22.63
N LEU A 176 4.52 -27.03 22.85
CA LEU A 176 5.71 -27.84 22.94
C LEU A 176 5.61 -28.82 24.12
N ILE A 177 5.19 -28.34 25.29
CA ILE A 177 5.03 -29.16 26.51
C ILE A 177 3.98 -30.26 26.27
N GLU A 178 2.85 -29.93 25.67
CA GLU A 178 1.79 -30.91 25.34
C GLU A 178 2.29 -31.98 24.36
N MET A 179 3.05 -31.58 23.34
CA MET A 179 3.67 -32.53 22.42
C MET A 179 4.62 -33.50 23.16
N PHE A 180 5.44 -33.00 24.09
CA PHE A 180 6.33 -33.83 24.88
C PHE A 180 5.58 -34.79 25.79
N GLN A 181 4.56 -34.31 26.51
CA GLN A 181 3.72 -35.14 27.39
C GLN A 181 3.08 -36.28 26.59
N LYS A 182 2.46 -35.97 25.45
CA LYS A 182 1.83 -36.97 24.58
C LYS A 182 2.82 -37.99 24.04
N THR A 183 4.05 -37.55 23.73
CA THR A 183 5.12 -38.45 23.28
C THR A 183 5.54 -39.41 24.39
N ILE A 184 5.70 -38.90 25.61
CA ILE A 184 6.03 -39.72 26.79
C ILE A 184 4.92 -40.73 27.08
N GLU A 185 3.65 -40.31 27.06
CA GLU A 185 2.50 -41.19 27.26
C GLU A 185 2.48 -42.34 26.24
N ASN A 186 2.72 -42.03 24.95
CA ASN A 186 2.80 -43.04 23.90
C ASN A 186 3.95 -44.03 24.14
N LEU A 187 5.12 -43.55 24.57
CA LEU A 187 6.26 -44.42 24.90
C LEU A 187 5.95 -45.31 26.10
N VAL A 188 5.30 -44.78 27.15
CA VAL A 188 4.89 -45.55 28.33
C VAL A 188 3.87 -46.62 27.93
N GLN A 189 2.85 -46.27 27.15
CA GLN A 189 1.85 -47.23 26.65
C GLN A 189 2.48 -48.33 25.80
N TYR A 190 3.44 -47.96 24.93
CA TYR A 190 4.20 -48.92 24.16
C TYR A 190 4.96 -49.90 25.07
N LEU A 191 5.69 -49.41 26.07
CA LEU A 191 6.42 -50.26 27.02
C LEU A 191 5.49 -51.21 27.78
N VAL A 192 4.36 -50.70 28.31
CA VAL A 192 3.35 -51.52 29.01
C VAL A 192 2.83 -52.65 28.11
N SER A 193 2.57 -52.35 26.83
CA SER A 193 2.13 -53.37 25.87
C SER A 193 3.18 -54.46 25.60
N VAL A 194 4.47 -54.11 25.62
CA VAL A 194 5.58 -55.07 25.47
C VAL A 194 5.70 -55.97 26.70
N PHE A 195 5.57 -55.41 27.91
CA PHE A 195 5.62 -56.19 29.16
C PHE A 195 4.44 -57.18 29.29
N HIS A 196 3.22 -56.77 28.91
CA HIS A 196 2.08 -57.70 28.90
C HIS A 196 2.23 -58.83 27.86
N GLN A 197 2.96 -58.61 26.77
CA GLN A 197 3.28 -59.68 25.80
C GLN A 197 4.31 -60.67 26.34
N THR A 198 5.18 -60.26 27.28
CA THR A 198 6.17 -61.14 27.90
C THR A 198 5.61 -62.04 29.00
N ASP A 199 4.50 -61.65 29.66
CA ASP A 199 3.85 -62.48 30.70
C ASP A 199 3.05 -63.68 30.13
N LEU A 200 2.77 -63.71 28.82
CA LEU A 200 2.01 -64.81 28.17
C LEU A 200 2.88 -65.82 27.40
N LYS A 201 4.21 -65.72 27.44
CA LYS A 201 5.09 -66.71 26.79
C LYS A 201 6.16 -67.22 27.74
N LYS A 202 5.85 -68.32 28.44
CA LYS A 202 6.88 -69.26 28.93
C LYS A 202 7.76 -69.66 27.74
N SER A 203 9.00 -69.18 27.72
CA SER A 203 9.99 -69.51 26.71
C SER A 203 10.52 -70.94 26.93
N PRO A 204 10.52 -71.83 25.91
CA PRO A 204 11.51 -72.88 25.82
C PRO A 204 12.82 -72.31 25.30
N ASN A 205 13.93 -72.93 25.71
CA ASN A 205 15.31 -72.65 25.31
C ASN A 205 15.49 -72.52 23.78
N ARG A 206 16.43 -71.67 23.31
CA ARG A 206 17.72 -72.09 22.72
C ARG A 206 18.37 -71.04 21.78
N LYS A 207 19.66 -70.80 22.06
CA LYS A 207 20.81 -70.36 21.22
C LYS A 207 20.81 -68.96 20.56
N ARG A 208 21.84 -68.20 20.97
CA ARG A 208 22.31 -66.94 20.37
C ARG A 208 22.91 -67.18 18.98
N GLN A 209 22.57 -66.31 18.04
CA GLN A 209 23.40 -66.04 16.86
C GLN A 209 23.54 -64.52 16.74
N MET A 210 24.80 -64.05 16.72
CA MET A 210 25.13 -62.62 16.67
C MET A 210 24.97 -62.11 15.24
N ILE A 211 24.29 -60.97 15.09
CA ILE A 211 24.35 -60.14 13.88
C ILE A 211 24.75 -58.74 14.34
N ASN A 212 25.92 -58.30 13.87
CA ASN A 212 26.43 -56.96 14.11
C ASN A 212 25.67 -55.95 13.23
N LEU A 213 25.07 -54.93 13.84
CA LEU A 213 24.73 -53.68 13.16
C LEU A 213 25.41 -52.51 13.88
N VAL A 214 26.19 -51.77 13.11
CA VAL A 214 26.91 -50.54 13.50
C VAL A 214 25.92 -49.39 13.67
N PRO A 215 26.03 -48.54 14.71
CA PRO A 215 25.24 -47.31 14.84
C PRO A 215 25.95 -46.11 14.16
N PRO A 216 25.22 -45.12 13.62
CA PRO A 216 25.83 -43.85 13.25
C PRO A 216 26.06 -43.00 14.50
N THR A 217 27.28 -42.48 14.65
CA THR A 217 27.74 -41.63 15.74
C THR A 217 27.36 -40.16 15.54
N ASN A 218 27.10 -39.48 16.66
CA ASN A 218 26.89 -38.04 16.80
C ASN A 218 28.10 -37.19 16.31
N ASN A 219 27.77 -35.96 15.89
CA ASN A 219 28.60 -34.82 15.45
C ASN A 219 29.97 -34.60 16.11
N PRO A 220 30.83 -33.82 15.43
CA PRO A 220 31.38 -32.62 16.08
C PRO A 220 31.22 -31.33 15.25
N MET A 221 31.02 -30.26 16.01
CA MET A 221 30.92 -28.85 15.66
C MET A 221 32.21 -28.34 14.99
N GLN A 222 32.13 -27.77 13.78
CA GLN A 222 33.27 -27.15 13.08
C GLN A 222 33.09 -25.63 13.07
N TRP A 223 34.07 -24.93 13.66
CA TRP A 223 34.22 -23.48 13.61
C TRP A 223 35.19 -23.14 12.46
N ASP A 224 34.73 -22.44 11.43
CA ASP A 224 35.63 -21.91 10.40
C ASP A 224 36.05 -20.49 10.79
N ALA A 225 37.30 -20.36 11.25
CA ALA A 225 38.04 -19.11 11.32
C ALA A 225 39.34 -19.30 10.51
N GLY A 226 39.28 -19.05 9.21
CA GLY A 226 40.41 -19.12 8.31
C GLY A 226 40.90 -17.72 7.92
N GLY A 227 41.92 -17.22 8.63
CA GLY A 227 42.74 -16.11 8.20
C GLY A 227 44.19 -16.38 8.60
N SER A 228 45.10 -16.49 7.61
CA SER A 228 46.54 -16.24 7.80
C SER A 228 47.18 -15.87 6.46
N ASN A 229 47.98 -14.80 6.50
CA ASN A 229 48.84 -14.29 5.44
C ASN A 229 50.14 -15.09 5.30
N ALA A 230 50.78 -14.96 4.11
CA ALA A 230 52.16 -14.50 3.89
C ALA A 230 53.11 -15.41 3.05
N SER A 231 53.85 -14.73 2.13
CA SER A 231 55.14 -15.06 1.47
C SER A 231 55.16 -16.23 0.48
N ASP A 232 55.60 -16.10 -0.78
CA ASP A 232 56.58 -15.22 -1.44
C ASP A 232 56.03 -14.46 -2.67
#